data_AF-W2G0Z7-F1
#
_entry.id   AF-W2G0Z7-F1
#
_cell.length_a   1.000
_cell.length_b   1.000
_cell.length_c   1.000
_cell.angle_alpha   90.00
_cell.angle_beta   90.00
_cell.angle_gamma   90.00
#
_symmetry.space_group_name_H-M   'P 1'
#
loop_
_entity.id
_entity.type
_entity.pdbx_description
1 polymer ?
#
loop_
_entity_poly.entity_id
_entity_poly.type
_entity_poly.pdbx_seq_one_letter_code
_entity_poly.pdbx_strand_id
1 'polypeptide(L)'
;SRYWNILGLDLKNEPHECSWGGEDPDWQKGATLIGNRMLEGCPNWLAFVEGIASKGTITLNGEENTYFDWWGGGLADAGGDPITFDVENKLVWAPHYYNTGVSPAWYLYASGTQNAEGAREDYVELDDDTLRNNVEKTMDKMFGYLVTSDPNTAMVMGEFAGLYGKDAHPMKTTKRTTDFTIEVMVKAGYAGGYMWSLNPESAYQYNPADTYGTFTEGLLEDDWLTPNKAFVEGMAALDDIKDLKMFPCFEVEVESDAGSE
;
A
#
# COMPACT_ATOMS: atom_id res chain seq x y z
N SER A 1 26.50 -12.60 -1.92
CA SER A 1 26.12 -11.40 -1.16
C SER A 1 26.35 -11.68 0.33
N ARG A 2 26.81 -10.69 1.11
CA ARG A 2 26.92 -10.81 2.59
C ARG A 2 25.54 -10.95 3.26
N TYR A 3 24.52 -10.37 2.64
CA TYR A 3 23.12 -10.47 3.07
C TYR A 3 22.31 -11.03 1.91
N TRP A 4 21.85 -12.27 2.07
CA TRP A 4 21.20 -13.02 1.01
C TRP A 4 19.68 -12.73 0.95
N ASN A 5 19.12 -12.21 2.05
CA ASN A 5 17.70 -11.94 2.26
C ASN A 5 17.30 -10.49 1.96
N ILE A 6 18.22 -9.66 1.44
CA ILE A 6 17.85 -8.34 0.92
C ILE A 6 17.31 -8.54 -0.50
N LEU A 7 16.02 -8.29 -0.68
CA LEU A 7 15.32 -8.46 -1.95
C LEU A 7 15.65 -7.33 -2.94
N GLY A 8 15.79 -6.11 -2.43
CA GLY A 8 15.90 -4.94 -3.28
C GLY A 8 15.94 -3.62 -2.53
N LEU A 9 15.63 -2.56 -3.26
CA LEU A 9 15.51 -1.20 -2.77
C LEU A 9 14.14 -0.65 -3.15
N ASP A 10 13.42 -0.13 -2.17
CA ASP A 10 12.38 0.86 -2.41
C ASP A 10 13.04 2.19 -2.74
N LEU A 11 12.87 2.65 -3.99
CA LEU A 11 13.71 3.71 -4.53
C LEU A 11 13.47 5.05 -3.83
N LYS A 12 12.24 5.31 -3.40
CA LYS A 12 11.87 6.52 -2.63
C LYS A 12 10.45 6.37 -2.07
N ASN A 13 10.34 6.48 -0.74
CA ASN A 13 9.06 6.57 -0.05
C ASN A 13 8.20 7.75 -0.53
N GLU A 14 6.96 7.47 -0.88
CA GLU A 14 5.87 8.39 -1.18
C GLU A 14 6.29 9.64 -1.98
N PRO A 15 6.71 9.50 -3.25
CA PRO A 15 6.79 10.62 -4.17
C PRO A 15 5.41 11.32 -4.25
N HIS A 16 5.35 12.62 -3.97
CA HIS A 16 4.08 13.37 -3.96
C HIS A 16 4.18 14.81 -4.46
N GLU A 17 5.39 15.36 -4.60
CA GLU A 17 5.65 16.69 -5.18
C GLU A 17 6.38 16.57 -6.52
N CYS A 18 5.93 15.67 -7.38
CA CYS A 18 6.58 15.35 -8.64
C CYS A 18 5.57 14.89 -9.71
N SER A 19 5.98 14.99 -10.97
CA SER A 19 5.24 14.44 -12.09
C SER A 19 5.65 13.01 -12.41
N TRP A 20 4.91 12.36 -13.31
CA TRP A 20 5.28 11.11 -13.96
C TRP A 20 5.42 11.38 -15.46
N GLY A 21 6.65 11.37 -16.00
CA GLY A 21 6.89 11.60 -17.43
C GLY A 21 6.67 13.06 -17.89
N GLY A 22 6.59 14.00 -16.94
CA GLY A 22 6.20 15.39 -17.17
C GLY A 22 7.30 16.41 -16.86
N GLU A 23 6.89 17.51 -16.20
CA GLU A 23 7.80 18.58 -15.75
C GLU A 23 8.64 18.16 -14.54
N ASP A 24 9.83 18.73 -14.42
CA ASP A 24 10.70 18.45 -13.29
C ASP A 24 10.13 19.05 -11.98
N PRO A 25 10.22 18.34 -10.84
CA PRO A 25 10.83 17.01 -10.70
C PRO A 25 9.96 15.89 -11.28
N ASP A 26 10.57 15.03 -12.09
CA ASP A 26 9.91 13.89 -12.75
C ASP A 26 10.35 12.57 -12.09
N TRP A 27 9.39 11.89 -11.46
CA TRP A 27 9.66 10.65 -10.74
C TRP A 27 9.98 9.48 -11.67
N GLN A 28 9.40 9.42 -12.87
CA GLN A 28 9.70 8.35 -13.83
C GLN A 28 11.20 8.35 -14.19
N LYS A 29 11.74 9.55 -14.47
CA LYS A 29 13.17 9.73 -14.74
C LYS A 29 14.02 9.48 -13.50
N GLY A 30 13.59 9.98 -12.35
CA GLY A 30 14.27 9.79 -11.07
C GLY A 30 14.41 8.32 -10.68
N ALA A 31 13.31 7.57 -10.75
CA ALA A 31 13.26 6.13 -10.48
C ALA A 31 14.16 5.36 -11.45
N THR A 32 14.12 5.67 -12.75
CA THR A 32 15.01 5.05 -13.76
C THR A 32 16.48 5.25 -13.40
N LEU A 33 16.87 6.49 -13.07
CA LEU A 33 18.24 6.84 -12.70
C LEU A 33 18.70 6.11 -11.42
N ILE A 34 17.91 6.14 -10.36
CA ILE A 34 18.25 5.53 -9.08
C ILE A 34 18.31 4.00 -9.23
N GLY A 35 17.34 3.39 -9.91
CA GLY A 35 17.30 1.95 -10.13
C GLY A 35 18.48 1.44 -10.94
N ASN A 36 18.83 2.10 -12.06
CA ASN A 36 20.03 1.73 -12.83
C ASN A 36 21.31 1.88 -11.99
N ARG A 37 21.43 2.95 -11.19
CA ARG A 37 22.59 3.16 -10.32
C ARG A 37 22.71 2.07 -9.26
N MET A 38 21.60 1.60 -8.70
CA MET A 38 21.57 0.47 -7.78
C MET A 38 22.00 -0.82 -8.49
N LEU A 39 21.43 -1.10 -9.66
CA LEU A 39 21.65 -2.35 -10.40
C LEU A 39 23.09 -2.51 -10.90
N GLU A 40 23.82 -1.42 -11.16
CA GLU A 40 25.26 -1.46 -11.42
C GLU A 40 26.05 -2.15 -10.30
N GLY A 41 25.68 -1.90 -9.04
CA GLY A 41 26.35 -2.47 -7.87
C GLY A 41 25.68 -3.74 -7.33
N CYS A 42 24.36 -3.85 -7.49
CA CYS A 42 23.52 -4.90 -6.93
C CYS A 42 22.65 -5.55 -8.03
N PRO A 43 23.22 -6.26 -9.01
CA PRO A 43 22.48 -6.78 -10.17
C PRO A 43 21.45 -7.85 -9.82
N ASN A 44 21.47 -8.42 -8.61
CA ASN A 44 20.49 -9.39 -8.15
C ASN A 44 19.28 -8.75 -7.43
N TRP A 45 19.36 -7.47 -7.07
CA TRP A 45 18.29 -6.76 -6.36
C TRP A 45 17.12 -6.41 -7.28
N LEU A 46 15.95 -6.20 -6.69
CA LEU A 46 14.76 -5.64 -7.32
C LEU A 46 14.65 -4.14 -7.02
N ALA A 47 14.08 -3.37 -7.93
CA ALA A 47 13.72 -1.98 -7.73
C ALA A 47 12.21 -1.90 -7.49
N PHE A 48 11.84 -1.57 -6.25
CA PHE A 48 10.45 -1.31 -5.88
C PHE A 48 10.17 0.15 -6.18
N VAL A 49 9.14 0.38 -7.00
CA VAL A 49 8.78 1.70 -7.50
C VAL A 49 7.34 2.01 -7.13
N GLU A 50 7.20 2.98 -6.24
CA GLU A 50 5.93 3.61 -5.92
C GLU A 50 5.46 4.58 -7.02
N GLY A 51 4.22 5.03 -6.91
CA GLY A 51 3.64 6.10 -7.73
C GLY A 51 3.98 7.51 -7.26
N ILE A 52 3.26 8.48 -7.83
CA ILE A 52 3.27 9.88 -7.39
C ILE A 52 2.00 10.20 -6.56
N ALA A 53 1.79 11.47 -6.23
CA ALA A 53 0.48 11.98 -5.84
C ALA A 53 -0.09 12.82 -6.98
N SER A 54 -1.25 12.43 -7.51
CA SER A 54 -1.97 13.19 -8.53
C SER A 54 -3.48 13.19 -8.23
N LYS A 55 -4.26 13.63 -9.20
CA LYS A 55 -5.71 13.58 -9.17
C LYS A 55 -6.24 13.21 -10.54
N GLY A 56 -7.36 12.50 -10.54
CA GLY A 56 -8.07 12.11 -11.76
C GLY A 56 -9.57 12.18 -11.57
N THR A 57 -10.32 11.83 -12.62
CA THR A 57 -11.77 11.61 -12.52
C THR A 57 -12.07 10.13 -12.55
N ILE A 58 -13.10 9.74 -11.80
CA ILE A 58 -13.64 8.38 -11.79
C ILE A 58 -15.16 8.44 -11.69
N THR A 59 -15.84 7.54 -12.40
CA THR A 59 -17.28 7.33 -12.24
C THR A 59 -17.51 6.16 -11.31
N LEU A 60 -18.13 6.42 -10.16
CA LEU A 60 -18.54 5.41 -9.18
C LEU A 60 -20.02 5.60 -8.88
N ASN A 61 -20.76 4.50 -8.77
CA ASN A 61 -22.17 4.51 -8.35
C ASN A 61 -23.07 5.45 -9.17
N GLY A 62 -22.73 5.68 -10.45
CA GLY A 62 -23.46 6.58 -11.35
C GLY A 62 -23.07 8.06 -11.24
N GLU A 63 -22.09 8.43 -10.42
CA GLU A 63 -21.58 9.79 -10.26
C GLU A 63 -20.11 9.87 -10.71
N GLU A 64 -19.79 10.87 -11.55
CA GLU A 64 -18.40 11.21 -11.86
C GLU A 64 -17.91 12.28 -10.90
N ASN A 65 -16.76 12.03 -10.27
CA ASN A 65 -16.15 12.97 -9.35
C ASN A 65 -14.62 12.88 -9.40
N THR A 66 -13.93 13.86 -8.84
CA THR A 66 -12.46 13.89 -8.74
C THR A 66 -12.00 13.04 -7.56
N TYR A 67 -11.02 12.18 -7.77
CA TYR A 67 -10.28 11.50 -6.71
C TYR A 67 -8.86 12.05 -6.63
N PHE A 68 -8.25 11.90 -5.46
CA PHE A 68 -6.84 12.17 -5.22
C PHE A 68 -6.15 10.85 -4.92
N ASP A 69 -4.95 10.67 -5.45
CA ASP A 69 -4.13 9.52 -5.12
C ASP A 69 -3.67 9.60 -3.67
N TRP A 70 -3.52 8.43 -3.04
CA TRP A 70 -2.64 8.32 -1.89
C TRP A 70 -1.22 8.69 -2.34
N TRP A 71 -0.42 9.29 -1.46
CA TRP A 71 0.98 9.54 -1.79
C TRP A 71 1.67 8.21 -2.09
N GLY A 72 2.47 8.14 -3.15
CA GLY A 72 3.02 6.86 -3.64
C GLY A 72 2.01 5.96 -4.36
N GLY A 73 0.74 6.33 -4.49
CA GLY A 73 -0.31 5.51 -5.11
C GLY A 73 -0.58 5.82 -6.60
N GLY A 74 -0.21 6.99 -7.09
CA GLY A 74 -0.56 7.46 -8.43
C GLY A 74 0.29 6.84 -9.53
N LEU A 75 -0.23 5.79 -10.20
CA LEU A 75 0.41 5.10 -11.32
C LEU A 75 -0.49 5.03 -12.57
N ALA A 76 -1.52 5.88 -12.65
CA ALA A 76 -2.50 5.87 -13.73
C ALA A 76 -1.88 6.06 -15.13
N ASP A 77 -0.76 6.80 -15.22
CA ASP A 77 -0.05 7.07 -16.47
C ASP A 77 1.17 6.15 -16.70
N ALA A 78 1.54 5.34 -15.70
CA ALA A 78 2.78 4.56 -15.71
C ALA A 78 2.82 3.47 -16.80
N GLY A 79 1.67 2.92 -17.21
CA GLY A 79 1.60 1.95 -18.31
C GLY A 79 1.85 2.58 -19.68
N GLY A 80 1.61 3.89 -19.82
CA GLY A 80 1.90 4.64 -21.04
C GLY A 80 3.34 5.13 -21.12
N ASP A 81 3.97 5.36 -19.98
CA ASP A 81 5.38 5.78 -19.86
C ASP A 81 6.10 4.96 -18.77
N PRO A 82 6.41 3.66 -19.05
CA PRO A 82 6.96 2.76 -18.06
C PRO A 82 8.44 3.03 -17.81
N ILE A 83 8.89 2.69 -16.61
CA ILE A 83 10.32 2.65 -16.28
C ILE A 83 10.95 1.44 -16.97
N THR A 84 12.09 1.66 -17.62
CA THR A 84 12.91 0.60 -18.20
C THR A 84 14.33 0.70 -17.65
N PHE A 85 14.77 -0.35 -16.95
CA PHE A 85 16.14 -0.46 -16.45
C PHE A 85 17.05 -1.16 -17.46
N ASP A 86 18.37 -0.96 -17.31
CA ASP A 86 19.41 -1.59 -18.14
C ASP A 86 19.49 -3.11 -17.90
N VAL A 87 18.98 -3.58 -16.77
CA VAL A 87 18.86 -5.00 -16.42
C VAL A 87 17.39 -5.38 -16.45
N GLU A 88 17.05 -6.36 -17.28
CA GLU A 88 15.68 -6.85 -17.42
C GLU A 88 15.13 -7.50 -16.14
N ASN A 89 13.81 -7.52 -16.00
CA ASN A 89 13.07 -8.22 -14.93
C ASN A 89 13.42 -7.74 -13.51
N LYS A 90 13.65 -6.42 -13.35
CA LYS A 90 14.01 -5.80 -12.06
C LYS A 90 12.96 -4.89 -11.45
N LEU A 91 11.93 -4.53 -12.21
CA LEU A 91 10.88 -3.63 -11.75
C LEU A 91 9.82 -4.39 -10.93
N VAL A 92 9.48 -3.84 -9.78
CA VAL A 92 8.31 -4.22 -8.98
C VAL A 92 7.52 -2.95 -8.67
N TRP A 93 6.23 -2.91 -8.98
CA TRP A 93 5.36 -1.81 -8.58
C TRP A 93 5.02 -1.92 -7.09
N ALA A 94 5.11 -0.81 -6.37
CA ALA A 94 4.89 -0.76 -4.92
C ALA A 94 3.90 0.34 -4.50
N PRO A 95 2.69 0.45 -5.09
CA PRO A 95 1.78 1.55 -4.76
C PRO A 95 1.30 1.50 -3.30
N HIS A 96 0.96 2.67 -2.76
CA HIS A 96 0.30 2.81 -1.47
C HIS A 96 -1.22 2.97 -1.62
N TYR A 97 -1.98 2.39 -0.70
CA TYR A 97 -3.44 2.59 -0.63
C TYR A 97 -3.95 2.42 0.80
N TYR A 98 -4.59 3.45 1.34
CA TYR A 98 -5.00 3.47 2.75
C TYR A 98 -6.52 3.49 2.92
N ASN A 99 -6.94 3.48 4.20
CA ASN A 99 -8.33 3.62 4.60
C ASN A 99 -8.61 5.00 5.22
N THR A 100 -9.83 5.18 5.76
CA THR A 100 -10.27 6.46 6.34
C THR A 100 -9.38 6.98 7.45
N GLY A 101 -8.68 6.11 8.20
CA GLY A 101 -7.76 6.54 9.26
C GLY A 101 -6.74 7.57 8.77
N VAL A 102 -6.28 7.40 7.53
CA VAL A 102 -5.34 8.32 6.86
C VAL A 102 -6.08 9.49 6.20
N SER A 103 -7.14 9.22 5.44
CA SER A 103 -7.95 10.28 4.80
C SER A 103 -9.39 9.81 4.48
N PRO A 104 -10.44 10.58 4.84
CA PRO A 104 -11.84 10.29 4.53
C PRO A 104 -12.21 10.52 3.04
N ALA A 105 -11.57 9.77 2.15
CA ALA A 105 -11.81 9.86 0.72
C ALA A 105 -13.31 9.66 0.39
N TRP A 106 -13.86 10.52 -0.48
CA TRP A 106 -15.31 10.55 -0.74
C TRP A 106 -15.87 9.22 -1.23
N TYR A 107 -15.07 8.46 -1.99
CA TYR A 107 -15.47 7.18 -2.57
C TYR A 107 -15.61 6.05 -1.53
N LEU A 108 -15.25 6.29 -0.27
CA LEU A 108 -15.50 5.36 0.84
C LEU A 108 -16.88 5.59 1.50
N TYR A 109 -17.63 6.60 1.05
CA TYR A 109 -18.91 7.03 1.63
C TYR A 109 -19.99 7.21 0.56
N ALA A 110 -21.26 7.05 0.95
CA ALA A 110 -22.40 7.32 0.08
C ALA A 110 -22.64 8.84 -0.07
N SER A 111 -22.32 9.61 0.97
CA SER A 111 -22.42 11.05 1.00
C SER A 111 -21.56 11.64 2.12
N GLY A 112 -21.48 12.97 2.16
CA GLY A 112 -20.82 13.75 3.21
C GLY A 112 -20.11 14.96 2.60
N THR A 113 -19.67 15.89 3.43
CA THR A 113 -18.91 17.08 2.99
C THR A 113 -17.57 17.12 3.69
N GLN A 114 -16.49 17.34 2.94
CA GLN A 114 -15.17 17.50 3.54
C GLN A 114 -15.00 18.93 4.06
N ASN A 115 -14.63 19.07 5.33
CA ASN A 115 -14.31 20.36 5.95
C ASN A 115 -12.84 20.76 5.72
N ALA A 116 -12.42 21.88 6.30
CA ALA A 116 -11.09 22.44 6.09
C ALA A 116 -9.97 21.57 6.70
N GLU A 117 -10.29 20.82 7.75
CA GLU A 117 -9.41 19.87 8.42
C GLU A 117 -9.34 18.52 7.70
N GLY A 118 -10.12 18.33 6.63
CA GLY A 118 -10.18 17.09 5.86
C GLY A 118 -11.16 16.05 6.41
N ALA A 119 -11.81 16.33 7.55
CA ALA A 119 -12.84 15.47 8.11
C ALA A 119 -14.11 15.53 7.26
N ARG A 120 -14.85 14.43 7.21
CA ARG A 120 -16.04 14.28 6.38
C ARG A 120 -17.29 14.32 7.24
N GLU A 121 -17.89 15.50 7.31
CA GLU A 121 -19.12 15.77 8.05
C GLU A 121 -20.35 15.18 7.34
N ASP A 122 -21.37 14.83 8.12
CA ASP A 122 -22.64 14.25 7.66
C ASP A 122 -22.45 13.02 6.74
N TYR A 123 -21.42 12.22 7.03
CA TYR A 123 -21.12 11.04 6.23
C TYR A 123 -22.21 9.98 6.33
N VAL A 124 -22.41 9.25 5.25
CA VAL A 124 -23.23 8.03 5.23
C VAL A 124 -22.34 6.88 4.78
N GLU A 125 -22.23 5.86 5.63
CA GLU A 125 -21.43 4.66 5.32
C GLU A 125 -22.08 3.86 4.18
N LEU A 126 -21.23 3.30 3.32
CA LEU A 126 -21.64 2.39 2.25
C LEU A 126 -21.94 1.00 2.80
N ASP A 127 -22.85 0.28 2.14
CA ASP A 127 -22.95 -1.18 2.28
C ASP A 127 -21.70 -1.88 1.73
N ASP A 128 -21.52 -3.15 2.07
CA ASP A 128 -20.33 -3.93 1.72
C ASP A 128 -20.10 -4.06 0.22
N ASP A 129 -21.16 -4.30 -0.57
CA ASP A 129 -21.03 -4.52 -2.01
C ASP A 129 -20.61 -3.23 -2.72
N THR A 130 -21.20 -2.09 -2.32
CA THR A 130 -20.85 -0.79 -2.88
C THR A 130 -19.45 -0.35 -2.44
N LEU A 131 -19.08 -0.53 -1.17
CA LEU A 131 -17.74 -0.20 -0.68
C LEU A 131 -16.67 -1.06 -1.37
N ARG A 132 -16.88 -2.38 -1.47
CA ARG A 132 -15.98 -3.30 -2.17
C ARG A 132 -15.78 -2.89 -3.63
N ASN A 133 -16.87 -2.59 -4.34
CA ASN A 133 -16.80 -2.11 -5.72
C ASN A 133 -15.99 -0.81 -5.84
N ASN A 134 -16.19 0.13 -4.92
CA ASN A 134 -15.46 1.41 -4.94
C ASN A 134 -13.96 1.22 -4.67
N VAL A 135 -13.60 0.37 -3.71
CA VAL A 135 -12.20 0.03 -3.43
C VAL A 135 -11.56 -0.63 -4.66
N GLU A 136 -12.20 -1.65 -5.24
CA GLU A 136 -11.70 -2.33 -6.45
C GLU A 136 -11.50 -1.35 -7.61
N LYS A 137 -12.50 -0.50 -7.89
CA LYS A 137 -12.44 0.45 -9.01
C LYS A 137 -11.41 1.55 -8.82
N THR A 138 -11.23 2.05 -7.61
CA THR A 138 -10.23 3.08 -7.34
C THR A 138 -8.83 2.50 -7.36
N MET A 139 -8.58 1.33 -6.76
CA MET A 139 -7.30 0.64 -6.89
C MET A 139 -6.95 0.35 -8.35
N ASP A 140 -7.88 -0.20 -9.14
CA ASP A 140 -7.68 -0.45 -10.57
C ASP A 140 -7.35 0.82 -11.34
N LYS A 141 -8.09 1.90 -11.07
CA LYS A 141 -7.88 3.22 -11.69
C LYS A 141 -6.54 3.85 -11.35
N MET A 142 -6.08 3.68 -10.11
CA MET A 142 -4.83 4.26 -9.61
C MET A 142 -3.61 3.47 -10.09
N PHE A 143 -3.66 2.13 -10.04
CA PHE A 143 -2.50 1.28 -10.32
C PHE A 143 -2.84 -0.15 -10.77
N GLY A 144 -3.96 -0.73 -10.33
CA GLY A 144 -4.26 -2.15 -10.49
C GLY A 144 -4.34 -2.61 -11.95
N TYR A 145 -4.69 -1.70 -12.87
CA TYR A 145 -4.70 -1.99 -14.30
C TYR A 145 -3.35 -2.52 -14.81
N LEU A 146 -2.22 -2.11 -14.22
CA LEU A 146 -0.88 -2.55 -14.61
C LEU A 146 -0.77 -4.09 -14.57
N VAL A 147 -1.24 -4.70 -13.48
CA VAL A 147 -1.25 -6.17 -13.32
C VAL A 147 -2.18 -6.84 -14.32
N THR A 148 -3.34 -6.25 -14.59
CA THR A 148 -4.30 -6.81 -15.55
C THR A 148 -3.85 -6.67 -17.01
N SER A 149 -3.00 -5.68 -17.30
CA SER A 149 -2.53 -5.36 -18.64
C SER A 149 -1.33 -6.20 -19.09
N ASP A 150 -0.48 -6.62 -18.15
CA ASP A 150 0.65 -7.51 -18.40
C ASP A 150 0.78 -8.54 -17.27
N PRO A 151 0.58 -9.84 -17.54
CA PRO A 151 0.66 -10.90 -16.54
C PRO A 151 2.08 -11.14 -15.98
N ASN A 152 3.12 -10.51 -16.55
CA ASN A 152 4.49 -10.55 -16.02
C ASN A 152 4.75 -9.41 -15.01
N THR A 153 3.78 -8.54 -14.79
CA THR A 153 3.88 -7.46 -13.83
C THR A 153 3.96 -8.00 -12.40
N ALA A 154 5.03 -7.64 -11.69
CA ALA A 154 5.12 -7.83 -10.25
C ALA A 154 4.58 -6.59 -9.55
N MET A 155 3.62 -6.79 -8.64
CA MET A 155 3.08 -5.74 -7.79
C MET A 155 3.02 -6.21 -6.34
N VAL A 156 3.49 -5.37 -5.43
CA VAL A 156 3.27 -5.50 -3.99
C VAL A 156 2.58 -4.24 -3.50
N MET A 157 1.73 -4.33 -2.49
CA MET A 157 1.31 -3.10 -1.79
C MET A 157 2.48 -2.58 -0.96
N GLY A 158 2.99 -1.38 -1.29
CA GLY A 158 4.12 -0.76 -0.58
C GLY A 158 3.75 -0.41 0.85
N GLU A 159 2.58 0.22 1.01
CA GLU A 159 1.91 0.40 2.29
C GLU A 159 0.38 0.29 2.08
N PHE A 160 -0.29 -0.27 3.06
CA PHE A 160 -1.75 -0.29 3.11
C PHE A 160 -2.26 -0.43 4.55
N ALA A 161 -3.58 -0.31 4.70
CA ALA A 161 -4.33 -0.29 5.96
C ALA A 161 -4.33 1.07 6.65
N GLY A 162 -4.10 1.09 7.97
CA GLY A 162 -4.33 2.23 8.84
C GLY A 162 -4.89 1.77 10.19
N LEU A 163 -5.93 2.45 10.68
CA LEU A 163 -6.73 1.94 11.80
C LEU A 163 -7.49 0.68 11.38
N TYR A 164 -7.71 -0.24 12.32
CA TYR A 164 -8.43 -1.48 12.07
C TYR A 164 -9.30 -1.90 13.24
N GLY A 165 -8.71 -2.32 14.36
CA GLY A 165 -9.41 -2.75 15.57
C GLY A 165 -10.03 -1.59 16.34
N LYS A 166 -9.47 -0.38 16.19
CA LYS A 166 -9.98 0.84 16.83
C LYS A 166 -11.00 1.61 15.99
N ASP A 167 -11.49 1.03 14.88
CA ASP A 167 -12.46 1.69 14.00
C ASP A 167 -13.75 2.09 14.75
N ALA A 168 -13.99 3.39 14.86
CA ALA A 168 -15.13 3.97 15.55
C ALA A 168 -16.39 4.07 14.69
N HIS A 169 -16.32 3.76 13.39
CA HIS A 169 -17.50 3.80 12.53
C HIS A 169 -18.55 2.74 12.95
N PRO A 170 -19.85 3.04 12.90
CA PRO A 170 -20.93 2.08 13.16
C PRO A 170 -20.86 0.83 12.28
N MET A 171 -20.67 0.97 10.97
CA MET A 171 -20.56 -0.15 10.02
C MET A 171 -19.11 -0.59 9.82
N LYS A 172 -18.14 -0.02 10.54
CA LYS A 172 -16.71 -0.36 10.42
C LYS A 172 -16.13 -0.08 9.03
N THR A 173 -16.46 1.06 8.43
CA THR A 173 -15.95 1.45 7.10
C THR A 173 -14.43 1.43 7.00
N THR A 174 -13.70 1.85 8.04
CA THR A 174 -12.22 1.88 8.01
C THR A 174 -11.63 0.47 7.94
N LYS A 175 -12.11 -0.42 8.80
CA LYS A 175 -11.75 -1.85 8.79
C LYS A 175 -12.14 -2.53 7.47
N ARG A 176 -13.38 -2.34 7.02
CA ARG A 176 -13.91 -2.96 5.80
C ARG A 176 -13.16 -2.51 4.55
N THR A 177 -12.72 -1.24 4.48
CA THR A 177 -11.86 -0.78 3.38
C THR A 177 -10.57 -1.61 3.32
N THR A 178 -9.91 -1.87 4.45
CA THR A 178 -8.72 -2.72 4.50
C THR A 178 -9.03 -4.16 4.10
N ASP A 179 -10.14 -4.73 4.58
CA ASP A 179 -10.55 -6.08 4.20
C ASP A 179 -10.72 -6.18 2.68
N PHE A 180 -11.41 -5.22 2.05
CA PHE A 180 -11.63 -5.20 0.61
C PHE A 180 -10.37 -4.88 -0.19
N THR A 181 -9.43 -4.09 0.35
CA THR A 181 -8.10 -3.93 -0.25
C THR A 181 -7.38 -5.28 -0.34
N ILE A 182 -7.40 -6.09 0.73
CA ILE A 182 -6.81 -7.44 0.71
C ILE A 182 -7.54 -8.35 -0.26
N GLU A 183 -8.89 -8.31 -0.30
CA GLU A 183 -9.66 -9.07 -1.30
C GLU A 183 -9.23 -8.74 -2.74
N VAL A 184 -9.00 -7.46 -3.05
CA VAL A 184 -8.50 -7.02 -4.36
C VAL A 184 -7.09 -7.56 -4.61
N MET A 185 -6.18 -7.48 -3.64
CA MET A 185 -4.83 -8.01 -3.76
C MET A 185 -4.82 -9.51 -4.11
N VAL A 186 -5.61 -10.31 -3.38
CA VAL A 186 -5.72 -11.75 -3.61
C VAL A 186 -6.36 -12.05 -4.97
N LYS A 187 -7.47 -11.39 -5.29
CA LYS A 187 -8.22 -11.58 -6.55
C LYS A 187 -7.38 -11.21 -7.78
N ALA A 188 -6.62 -10.12 -7.71
CA ALA A 188 -5.81 -9.63 -8.80
C ALA A 188 -4.44 -10.33 -8.91
N GLY A 189 -4.07 -11.15 -7.93
CA GLY A 189 -2.82 -11.91 -7.94
C GLY A 189 -1.58 -11.08 -7.63
N TYR A 190 -1.69 -10.11 -6.72
CA TYR A 190 -0.53 -9.35 -6.26
C TYR A 190 0.46 -10.28 -5.54
N ALA A 191 1.75 -9.96 -5.61
CA ALA A 191 2.82 -10.78 -5.05
C ALA A 191 2.94 -10.68 -3.51
N GLY A 192 2.28 -9.69 -2.90
CA GLY A 192 2.31 -9.46 -1.45
C GLY A 192 2.00 -8.03 -1.08
N GLY A 193 2.34 -7.67 0.15
CA GLY A 193 2.32 -6.29 0.61
C GLY A 193 2.96 -6.13 1.98
N TYR A 194 3.32 -4.89 2.30
CA TYR A 194 3.78 -4.50 3.62
C TYR A 194 2.65 -3.70 4.28
N MET A 195 1.99 -4.33 5.25
CA MET A 195 0.93 -3.64 6.00
C MET A 195 1.58 -2.58 6.89
N TRP A 196 0.99 -1.39 6.90
CA TRP A 196 1.41 -0.29 7.77
C TRP A 196 0.52 -0.25 9.03
N SER A 197 1.04 -0.51 10.24
CA SER A 197 2.40 -0.95 10.54
C SER A 197 2.47 -1.95 11.70
N LEU A 198 3.67 -2.51 11.93
CA LEU A 198 3.96 -3.26 13.15
C LEU A 198 3.86 -2.37 14.40
N ASN A 199 4.27 -1.11 14.26
CA ASN A 199 4.48 -0.16 15.34
C ASN A 199 3.15 0.33 15.93
N PRO A 200 2.93 0.25 17.26
CA PRO A 200 1.70 0.72 17.89
C PRO A 200 1.50 2.23 17.79
N GLU A 201 2.58 2.99 17.68
CA GLU A 201 2.57 4.46 17.64
C GLU A 201 2.33 5.06 16.24
N SER A 202 2.10 4.25 15.21
CA SER A 202 1.69 4.75 13.89
C SER A 202 0.42 5.59 14.02
N ALA A 203 0.50 6.85 13.59
CA ALA A 203 -0.53 7.86 13.83
C ALA A 203 -1.42 8.11 12.60
N TYR A 204 -2.70 8.30 12.87
CA TYR A 204 -3.79 8.51 11.91
C TYR A 204 -4.62 9.72 12.32
N GLN A 205 -5.24 10.39 11.35
CA GLN A 205 -5.86 11.69 11.57
C GLN A 205 -7.38 11.65 11.75
N TYR A 206 -8.05 10.53 11.44
CA TYR A 206 -9.51 10.48 11.43
C TYR A 206 -10.06 9.21 12.07
N ASN A 207 -10.95 9.36 13.05
CA ASN A 207 -11.71 8.24 13.62
C ASN A 207 -12.95 8.71 14.42
N PRO A 208 -14.19 8.54 13.91
CA PRO A 208 -14.52 8.14 12.55
C PRO A 208 -14.28 9.31 11.57
N ALA A 209 -14.82 9.22 10.35
CA ALA A 209 -14.55 10.15 9.24
C ALA A 209 -14.74 11.64 9.57
N ASP A 210 -15.70 11.98 10.44
CA ASP A 210 -16.05 13.35 10.85
C ASP A 210 -15.19 13.89 12.00
N THR A 211 -14.32 13.06 12.57
CA THR A 211 -13.57 13.41 13.77
C THR A 211 -12.07 13.46 13.45
N TYR A 212 -11.58 14.68 13.20
CA TYR A 212 -10.16 14.97 13.07
C TYR A 212 -9.46 14.90 14.44
N GLY A 213 -8.30 14.25 14.50
CA GLY A 213 -7.54 14.08 15.73
C GLY A 213 -6.20 13.37 15.53
N THR A 214 -5.73 12.70 16.57
CA THR A 214 -4.56 11.82 16.49
C THR A 214 -4.91 10.51 17.16
N PHE A 215 -4.91 9.44 16.36
CA PHE A 215 -5.23 8.09 16.78
C PHE A 215 -4.06 7.20 16.41
N THR A 216 -3.71 6.25 17.28
CA THR A 216 -2.57 5.36 17.02
C THR A 216 -3.02 3.90 17.00
N GLU A 217 -2.48 3.13 16.07
CA GLU A 217 -2.69 1.68 16.00
C GLU A 217 -1.60 1.01 15.13
N GLY A 218 -1.20 -0.19 15.53
CA GLY A 218 -0.40 -1.10 14.72
C GLY A 218 -0.76 -2.55 15.06
N LEU A 219 0.03 -3.50 14.53
CA LEU A 219 -0.12 -4.92 14.88
C LEU A 219 0.29 -5.25 16.31
N LEU A 220 1.07 -4.37 16.96
CA LEU A 220 1.36 -4.46 18.38
C LEU A 220 0.50 -3.46 19.16
N GLU A 221 0.29 -3.76 20.43
CA GLU A 221 -0.19 -2.80 21.42
C GLU A 221 0.96 -1.91 21.92
N ASP A 222 0.64 -0.82 22.64
CA ASP A 222 1.60 0.19 23.11
C ASP A 222 2.73 -0.38 24.00
N ASP A 223 2.58 -1.61 24.50
CA ASP A 223 3.61 -2.32 25.28
C ASP A 223 4.72 -2.95 24.41
N TRP A 224 4.59 -2.89 23.07
CA TRP A 224 5.52 -3.47 22.08
C TRP A 224 5.70 -4.99 22.18
N LEU A 225 4.80 -5.68 22.88
CA LEU A 225 4.91 -7.11 23.16
C LEU A 225 3.62 -7.85 22.84
N THR A 226 2.48 -7.24 23.16
CA THR A 226 1.16 -7.83 22.97
C THR A 226 0.71 -7.59 21.54
N PRO A 227 0.35 -8.65 20.77
CA PRO A 227 -0.23 -8.45 19.46
C PRO A 227 -1.65 -7.90 19.57
N ASN A 228 -1.96 -6.89 18.77
CA ASN A 228 -3.32 -6.46 18.50
C ASN A 228 -4.04 -7.56 17.71
N LYS A 229 -4.71 -8.45 18.45
CA LYS A 229 -5.29 -9.68 17.88
C LYS A 229 -6.29 -9.40 16.77
N ALA A 230 -7.13 -8.38 16.93
CA ALA A 230 -8.14 -8.04 15.94
C ALA A 230 -7.49 -7.65 14.60
N PHE A 231 -6.41 -6.86 14.66
CA PHE A 231 -5.69 -6.44 13.47
C PHE A 231 -4.90 -7.61 12.85
N VAL A 232 -4.18 -8.40 13.66
CA VAL A 232 -3.46 -9.60 13.18
C VAL A 232 -4.41 -10.61 12.52
N GLU A 233 -5.55 -10.91 13.13
CA GLU A 233 -6.58 -11.79 12.57
C GLU A 233 -7.15 -11.23 11.26
N GLY A 234 -7.31 -9.90 11.16
CA GLY A 234 -7.71 -9.23 9.93
C GLY A 234 -6.73 -9.41 8.78
N MET A 235 -5.43 -9.41 9.07
CA MET A 235 -4.39 -9.58 8.05
C MET A 235 -4.21 -11.03 7.60
N ALA A 236 -4.80 -12.01 8.30
CA ALA A 236 -4.69 -13.42 7.94
C ALA A 236 -5.28 -13.75 6.56
N ALA A 237 -6.14 -12.88 6.00
CA ALA A 237 -6.61 -13.02 4.61
C ALA A 237 -5.48 -12.95 3.57
N LEU A 238 -4.31 -12.39 3.91
CA LEU A 238 -3.12 -12.43 3.07
C LEU A 238 -2.54 -13.84 2.92
N ASP A 239 -2.90 -14.78 3.80
CA ASP A 239 -2.46 -16.18 3.69
C ASP A 239 -2.98 -16.86 2.40
N ASP A 240 -4.02 -16.29 1.78
CA ASP A 240 -4.58 -16.74 0.51
C ASP A 240 -3.83 -16.22 -0.73
N ILE A 241 -2.78 -15.40 -0.56
CA ILE A 241 -1.91 -14.98 -1.66
C ILE A 241 -1.30 -16.21 -2.33
N LYS A 242 -1.41 -16.25 -3.66
CA LYS A 242 -0.90 -17.35 -4.46
C LYS A 242 0.60 -17.53 -4.26
N ASP A 243 1.01 -18.79 -4.10
CA ASP A 243 2.41 -19.19 -3.92
C ASP A 243 3.08 -18.65 -2.65
N LEU A 244 2.30 -18.14 -1.67
CA LEU A 244 2.81 -17.72 -0.37
C LEU A 244 3.56 -18.87 0.30
N LYS A 245 4.79 -18.57 0.71
CA LYS A 245 5.66 -19.50 1.42
C LYS A 245 6.34 -18.76 2.55
N MET A 246 6.28 -19.35 3.73
CA MET A 246 7.10 -18.90 4.85
C MET A 246 8.57 -18.94 4.43
N PHE A 247 9.27 -17.87 4.77
CA PHE A 247 10.71 -17.83 4.60
C PHE A 247 11.33 -19.00 5.38
N PRO A 248 12.20 -19.81 4.77
CA PRO A 248 12.75 -20.97 5.46
C PRO A 248 13.56 -20.49 6.67
N CYS A 249 13.43 -21.20 7.80
CA CYS A 249 14.39 -21.03 8.88
C CYS A 249 15.73 -21.61 8.43
N PHE A 250 16.81 -20.84 8.59
CA PHE A 250 18.17 -21.34 8.32
C PHE A 250 18.68 -22.00 9.59
N GLU A 251 19.31 -23.16 9.43
CA GLU A 251 20.06 -23.76 10.54
C GLU A 251 21.13 -22.77 10.99
N VAL A 252 21.09 -22.40 12.27
CA VAL A 252 22.15 -21.62 12.87
C VAL A 252 23.32 -22.57 13.03
N GLU A 253 24.42 -22.35 12.30
CA GLU A 253 25.68 -23.01 12.59
C GLU A 253 26.11 -22.60 14.00
N VAL A 254 25.86 -23.46 14.97
CA VAL A 254 26.46 -23.33 16.29
C VAL A 254 27.92 -23.73 16.11
N GLU A 255 28.84 -22.76 16.15
CA GLU A 255 30.27 -23.06 16.28
C GLU A 255 30.43 -23.98 17.48
N SER A 256 30.81 -25.23 17.24
CA SER A 256 31.17 -26.14 18.31
C SER A 256 32.35 -25.53 19.05
N ASP A 257 32.21 -25.31 20.36
CA ASP A 257 33.31 -24.95 21.26
C ASP A 257 34.43 -26.00 21.14
N ALA A 258 35.34 -25.79 20.19
CA ALA A 258 36.58 -26.51 20.08
C ALA A 258 37.60 -25.79 20.98
N GLY A 259 37.52 -26.07 22.28
CA GLY A 259 38.52 -25.71 23.28
C GLY A 259 37.99 -25.98 24.68
N SER A 260 38.50 -26.94 25.45
CA SER A 260 39.90 -27.11 25.80
C SER A 260 40.11 -28.48 26.46
N GLU A 261 41.10 -29.25 25.99
CA GLU A 261 41.78 -30.27 26.80
C GLU A 261 42.95 -29.62 27.56
#